data_AF-S5N499-F1
#
_entry.id   AF-S5N499-F1
#
_cell.length_a   1.000
_cell.length_b   1.000
_cell.length_c   1.000
_cell.angle_alpha   90.00
_cell.angle_beta   90.00
_cell.angle_gamma   90.00
#
_symmetry.space_group_name_H-M   'P 1'
#
loop_
_entity.id
_entity.type
_entity.pdbx_description
1 polymer ?
#
loop_
_entity_poly.entity_id
_entity_poly.type
_entity_poly.pdbx_seq_one_letter_code
_entity_poly.pdbx_strand_id
1 'polypeptide(L)'
;MTIRHTQPDNGNAAPRGGDKETIMRNIVTPDVLKTMIPQEFEDWREAGEDLRRELIHAVMRDLTCPADWDMNGEYRSEFGGFFPVQVRFTPSHGNFHIAVCSPGDITPSWMVVFIPSSGRPFSVISTLPAYSPEVISHTLSLTARLDADGYSQASIISVLAMEGAQ
;
A
#
# COMPACT_ATOMS: atom_id res chain seq x y z
N MET A 1 36.71 -57.29 -48.42
CA MET A 1 35.40 -57.41 -49.10
C MET A 1 34.40 -57.68 -47.97
N THR A 2 33.65 -56.72 -47.45
CA THR A 2 32.63 -55.91 -48.11
C THR A 2 32.39 -54.63 -47.29
N ILE A 3 32.28 -53.49 -47.98
CA ILE A 3 31.90 -52.18 -47.44
C ILE A 3 30.37 -52.14 -47.29
N ARG A 4 29.86 -51.63 -46.15
CA ARG A 4 28.56 -50.96 -46.10
C ARG A 4 28.69 -49.67 -45.29
N HIS A 5 28.51 -48.57 -46.00
CA HIS A 5 28.24 -47.23 -45.50
C HIS A 5 26.82 -47.16 -44.93
N THR A 6 26.65 -46.50 -43.78
CA THR A 6 25.40 -45.84 -43.41
C THR A 6 25.74 -44.55 -42.67
N GLN A 7 25.13 -43.44 -43.10
CA GLN A 7 25.30 -42.08 -42.60
C GLN A 7 24.56 -41.85 -41.26
N PRO A 8 24.86 -40.73 -40.55
CA PRO A 8 24.55 -40.50 -39.14
C PRO A 8 23.11 -40.00 -38.95
N ASP A 9 22.56 -40.16 -37.75
CA ASP A 9 21.36 -39.44 -37.34
C ASP A 9 21.54 -38.74 -35.99
N ASN A 10 20.95 -37.55 -35.95
CA ASN A 10 21.17 -36.42 -35.10
C ASN A 10 20.61 -36.62 -33.69
N GLY A 11 21.50 -36.76 -32.70
CA GLY A 11 21.16 -36.55 -31.30
C GLY A 11 21.33 -35.07 -30.95
N ASN A 12 20.30 -34.27 -31.23
CA ASN A 12 20.19 -32.86 -30.85
C ASN A 12 20.29 -32.73 -29.31
N ALA A 13 21.48 -32.39 -28.80
CA ALA A 13 21.64 -31.94 -27.42
C ALA A 13 21.08 -30.52 -27.31
N ALA A 14 19.78 -30.41 -27.05
CA ALA A 14 19.16 -29.17 -26.64
C ALA A 14 19.89 -28.64 -25.39
N PRO A 15 20.29 -27.37 -25.33
CA PRO A 15 20.72 -26.78 -24.07
C PRO A 15 19.51 -26.83 -23.14
N ARG A 16 19.68 -27.42 -21.95
CA ARG A 16 18.73 -27.24 -20.85
C ARG A 16 18.72 -25.75 -20.52
N GLY A 17 17.82 -25.02 -21.18
CA GLY A 17 17.19 -23.84 -20.63
C GLY A 17 16.50 -24.29 -19.36
N GLY A 18 17.21 -24.15 -18.24
CA GLY A 18 16.59 -24.11 -16.94
C GLY A 18 15.89 -22.77 -16.87
N ASP A 19 14.58 -22.82 -17.01
CA ASP A 19 13.65 -21.71 -17.10
C ASP A 19 13.95 -20.66 -16.03
N LYS A 20 14.66 -19.60 -16.44
CA LYS A 20 14.54 -18.28 -15.83
C LYS A 20 13.26 -17.66 -16.38
N GLU A 21 12.13 -18.21 -15.99
CA GLU A 21 10.80 -17.80 -16.44
C GLU A 21 9.84 -18.16 -15.29
N THR A 22 9.30 -17.25 -14.49
CA THR A 22 9.16 -15.80 -14.61
C THR A 22 9.20 -15.31 -13.17
N ILE A 23 10.11 -14.39 -12.80
CA ILE A 23 9.76 -13.49 -11.71
C ILE A 23 8.60 -12.70 -12.31
N MET A 24 7.36 -13.16 -12.06
CA MET A 24 6.21 -12.31 -12.24
C MET A 24 6.54 -11.12 -11.36
N ARG A 25 6.96 -10.02 -11.98
CA ARG A 25 6.79 -8.71 -11.37
C ARG A 25 5.29 -8.60 -11.21
N ASN A 26 4.78 -9.09 -10.08
CA ASN A 26 3.39 -8.95 -9.70
C ASN A 26 3.21 -7.46 -9.48
N ILE A 27 2.92 -6.75 -10.57
CA ILE A 27 2.56 -5.35 -10.49
C ILE A 27 1.29 -5.32 -9.64
N VAL A 28 1.42 -4.86 -8.41
CA VAL A 28 0.28 -4.70 -7.51
C VAL A 28 -0.53 -3.53 -8.06
N THR A 29 -1.65 -3.83 -8.72
CA THR A 29 -2.60 -2.86 -9.25
C THR A 29 -3.67 -2.53 -8.19
N PRO A 30 -4.42 -1.43 -8.35
CA PRO A 30 -5.57 -1.15 -7.49
C PRO A 30 -6.57 -2.32 -7.42
N ASP A 31 -6.80 -3.03 -8.53
CA ASP A 31 -7.72 -4.16 -8.58
C ASP A 31 -7.22 -5.37 -7.77
N VAL A 32 -5.90 -5.60 -7.76
CA VAL A 32 -5.30 -6.62 -6.87
C VAL A 32 -5.52 -6.22 -5.41
N LEU A 33 -5.18 -4.98 -5.04
CA LEU A 33 -5.35 -4.46 -3.67
C LEU A 33 -6.80 -4.54 -3.16
N LYS A 34 -7.78 -4.36 -4.05
CA LYS A 34 -9.22 -4.49 -3.74
C LYS A 34 -9.62 -5.91 -3.37
N THR A 35 -8.92 -6.90 -3.91
CA THR A 35 -9.23 -8.32 -3.70
C THR A 35 -8.43 -8.97 -2.59
N MET A 36 -7.34 -8.34 -2.15
CA MET A 36 -6.45 -8.92 -1.14
C MET A 36 -7.14 -9.07 0.22
N ILE A 37 -6.96 -10.23 0.83
CA ILE A 37 -7.38 -10.49 2.22
C ILE A 37 -6.28 -10.07 3.21
N PRO A 38 -6.58 -9.88 4.51
CA PRO A 38 -5.60 -9.45 5.51
C PRO A 38 -4.33 -10.31 5.53
N GLN A 39 -4.47 -11.64 5.45
CA GLN A 39 -3.32 -12.56 5.45
C GLN A 39 -2.39 -12.32 4.25
N GLU A 40 -2.92 -11.99 3.08
CA GLU A 40 -2.08 -11.72 1.91
C GLU A 40 -1.25 -10.45 2.11
N PHE A 41 -1.78 -9.42 2.75
CA PHE A 41 -0.97 -8.24 3.12
C PHE A 41 0.20 -8.64 4.03
N GLU A 42 -0.05 -9.53 4.99
CA GLU A 42 0.97 -10.04 5.90
C GLU A 42 2.02 -10.88 5.18
N ASP A 43 1.60 -11.78 4.29
CA ASP A 43 2.50 -12.61 3.48
C ASP A 43 3.46 -11.73 2.64
N TRP A 44 2.97 -10.62 2.08
CA TRP A 44 3.80 -9.65 1.37
C TRP A 44 4.82 -8.94 2.28
N ARG A 45 4.44 -8.62 3.52
CA ARG A 45 5.35 -8.05 4.53
C ARG A 45 6.44 -9.07 4.91
N GLU A 46 6.05 -10.32 5.14
CA GLU A 46 6.93 -11.41 5.57
C GLU A 46 7.86 -11.91 4.46
N ALA A 47 7.47 -11.75 3.20
CA ALA A 47 8.29 -12.12 2.04
C ALA A 47 9.55 -11.24 1.87
N GLY A 48 9.65 -10.12 2.60
CA GLY A 48 10.88 -9.32 2.74
C GLY A 48 10.70 -7.83 2.46
N GLU A 49 11.72 -7.03 2.83
CA GLU A 49 11.68 -5.55 2.73
C GLU A 49 11.40 -5.04 1.30
N ASP A 50 11.93 -5.73 0.27
CA ASP A 50 11.75 -5.32 -1.12
C ASP A 50 10.30 -5.49 -1.60
N LEU A 51 9.67 -6.62 -1.29
CA LEU A 51 8.27 -6.87 -1.64
C LEU A 51 7.32 -6.00 -0.82
N ARG A 52 7.61 -5.81 0.46
CA ARG A 52 6.87 -4.84 1.29
C ARG A 52 6.96 -3.43 0.68
N ARG A 53 8.14 -3.00 0.24
CA ARG A 53 8.34 -1.71 -0.42
C ARG A 53 7.54 -1.58 -1.71
N GLU A 54 7.51 -2.63 -2.54
CA GLU A 54 6.67 -2.65 -3.75
C GLU A 54 5.18 -2.49 -3.42
N LEU A 55 4.70 -3.18 -2.39
CA LEU A 55 3.32 -3.07 -1.92
C LEU A 55 2.99 -1.66 -1.39
N ILE A 56 3.89 -1.06 -0.60
CA ILE A 56 3.76 0.32 -0.12
C ILE A 56 3.71 1.30 -1.30
N HIS A 57 4.61 1.13 -2.28
CA HIS A 57 4.68 2.01 -3.45
C HIS A 57 3.45 1.86 -4.35
N ALA A 58 2.86 0.67 -4.44
CA ALA A 58 1.60 0.47 -5.14
C ALA A 58 0.47 1.30 -4.51
N VAL A 59 0.34 1.27 -3.19
CA VAL A 59 -0.64 2.09 -2.46
C VAL A 59 -0.34 3.59 -2.63
N MET A 60 0.91 4.01 -2.46
CA MET A 60 1.28 5.43 -2.60
C MET A 60 1.03 5.97 -4.02
N ARG A 61 1.24 5.16 -5.05
CA ARG A 61 1.01 5.54 -6.45
C ARG A 61 -0.46 5.86 -6.74
N ASP A 62 -1.37 5.16 -6.07
CA ASP A 62 -2.80 5.24 -6.36
C ASP A 62 -3.48 6.36 -5.53
N LEU A 63 -2.79 6.93 -4.54
CA LEU A 63 -3.32 8.00 -3.68
C LEU A 63 -2.89 9.40 -4.14
N THR A 64 -3.79 10.35 -3.99
CA THR A 64 -3.48 11.77 -4.23
C THR A 64 -3.00 12.44 -2.94
N CYS A 65 -1.80 13.01 -2.97
CA CYS A 65 -1.31 13.86 -1.89
C CYS A 65 -1.85 15.29 -2.04
N PRO A 66 -2.45 15.88 -0.99
CA PRO A 66 -2.79 17.30 -1.00
C PRO A 66 -1.57 18.19 -1.27
N ALA A 67 -1.81 19.39 -1.80
CA ALA A 67 -0.75 20.39 -1.98
C ALA A 67 -0.15 20.79 -0.63
N ASP A 68 1.16 21.06 -0.61
CA ASP A 68 1.94 21.42 0.59
C ASP A 68 1.93 20.37 1.71
N TRP A 69 1.66 19.11 1.35
CA TRP A 69 1.77 17.96 2.24
C TRP A 69 2.83 16.99 1.75
N ASP A 70 3.46 16.28 2.68
CA ASP A 70 4.36 15.16 2.41
C ASP A 70 3.61 13.83 2.48
N MET A 71 3.95 12.89 1.58
CA MET A 71 3.45 11.51 1.57
C MET A 71 4.60 10.53 1.77
N ASN A 72 4.60 9.80 2.89
CA ASN A 72 5.69 8.89 3.28
C ASN A 72 5.17 7.51 3.66
N GLY A 73 5.74 6.46 3.07
CA GLY A 73 5.48 5.07 3.47
C GLY A 73 6.36 4.60 4.63
N GLU A 74 5.88 3.64 5.42
CA GLU A 74 6.68 2.93 6.43
C GLU A 74 7.42 1.75 5.80
N TYR A 75 8.74 1.81 5.70
CA TYR A 75 9.52 0.74 5.08
C TYR A 75 9.96 -0.34 6.08
N ARG A 76 10.10 0.02 7.35
CA ARG A 76 10.47 -0.89 8.44
C ARG A 76 9.53 -0.69 9.64
N SER A 77 9.89 0.18 10.55
CA SER A 77 9.17 0.40 11.80
C SER A 77 9.21 1.86 12.21
N GLU A 78 9.46 2.76 11.26
CA GLU A 78 9.54 4.21 11.48
C GLU A 78 8.25 4.76 12.09
N PHE A 79 7.13 4.09 11.83
CA PHE A 79 5.80 4.46 12.30
C PHE A 79 5.19 3.44 13.28
N GLY A 80 5.98 2.47 13.76
CA GLY A 80 5.62 1.47 14.76
C GLY A 80 5.55 0.02 14.25
N GLY A 81 5.55 -0.21 12.94
CA GLY A 81 5.57 -1.55 12.34
C GLY A 81 4.27 -2.34 12.49
N PHE A 82 3.16 -1.68 12.83
CA PHE A 82 1.91 -2.35 13.18
C PHE A 82 1.15 -2.91 11.97
N PHE A 83 1.29 -2.30 10.80
CA PHE A 83 0.52 -2.66 9.61
C PHE A 83 1.47 -3.07 8.48
N PRO A 84 1.07 -4.02 7.61
CA PRO A 84 1.80 -4.35 6.40
C PRO A 84 2.14 -3.12 5.55
N VAL A 85 1.15 -2.27 5.33
CA VAL A 85 1.31 -0.95 4.73
C VAL A 85 0.81 0.12 5.69
N GLN A 86 1.66 1.10 5.95
CA GLN A 86 1.24 2.38 6.51
C GLN A 86 1.82 3.52 5.67
N VAL A 87 0.96 4.45 5.24
CA VAL A 87 1.35 5.68 4.54
C VAL A 87 0.89 6.88 5.36
N ARG A 88 1.79 7.81 5.66
CA ARG A 88 1.51 9.05 6.38
C ARG A 88 1.51 10.24 5.44
N PHE A 89 0.49 11.06 5.62
CA PHE A 89 0.27 12.34 4.94
C PHE A 89 0.41 13.45 5.98
N THR A 90 1.36 14.36 5.78
CA THR A 90 1.70 15.38 6.78
C THR A 90 1.64 16.77 6.15
N PRO A 91 0.80 17.69 6.65
CA PRO A 91 0.85 19.09 6.22
C PRO A 91 2.22 19.71 6.54
N SER A 92 2.66 20.68 5.75
CA SER A 92 3.93 21.39 5.94
C SER A 92 4.14 22.00 7.33
N HIS A 93 3.07 22.38 8.03
CA HIS A 93 3.16 22.91 9.39
C HIS A 93 3.32 21.81 10.48
N GLY A 94 3.12 20.54 10.15
CA GLY A 94 3.42 19.39 11.03
C GLY A 94 2.56 19.25 12.30
N ASN A 95 1.39 19.90 12.37
CA ASN A 95 0.56 19.88 13.59
C ASN A 95 -0.22 18.58 13.79
N PHE A 96 -0.34 17.78 12.72
CA PHE A 96 -0.94 16.45 12.72
C PHE A 96 -0.44 15.70 11.49
N HIS A 97 -0.80 14.43 11.37
CA HIS A 97 -0.67 13.65 10.15
C HIS A 97 -1.88 12.70 10.01
N ILE A 98 -2.18 12.33 8.78
CA ILE A 98 -3.17 11.30 8.46
C ILE A 98 -2.42 10.02 8.11
N ALA A 99 -2.75 8.91 8.76
CA ALA A 99 -2.21 7.59 8.43
C ALA A 99 -3.25 6.75 7.70
N VAL A 100 -2.88 6.21 6.55
CA VAL A 100 -3.63 5.17 5.84
C VAL A 100 -2.97 3.83 6.17
N CYS A 101 -3.74 2.93 6.79
CA CYS A 101 -3.28 1.63 7.28
C CYS A 101 -3.99 0.50 6.54
N SER A 102 -3.25 -0.48 6.05
CA SER A 102 -3.83 -1.67 5.40
C SER A 102 -4.48 -2.62 6.40
N PRO A 103 -5.34 -3.54 5.90
CA PRO A 103 -5.64 -4.77 6.60
C PRO A 103 -4.37 -5.56 6.96
N GLY A 104 -4.50 -6.44 7.95
CA GLY A 104 -3.46 -7.33 8.45
C GLY A 104 -3.90 -7.97 9.76
N ASP A 105 -2.95 -8.35 10.61
CA ASP A 105 -3.25 -9.01 11.89
C ASP A 105 -4.05 -8.14 12.86
N ILE A 106 -3.87 -6.82 12.79
CA ILE A 106 -4.49 -5.85 13.71
C ILE A 106 -5.96 -5.56 13.33
N THR A 107 -6.27 -5.52 12.04
CA THR A 107 -7.58 -5.13 11.54
C THR A 107 -7.88 -5.82 10.20
N PRO A 108 -9.12 -6.27 9.98
CA PRO A 108 -9.52 -6.81 8.68
C PRO A 108 -9.77 -5.73 7.62
N SER A 109 -9.82 -4.45 8.01
CA SER A 109 -10.24 -3.34 7.17
C SER A 109 -9.12 -2.31 7.00
N TRP A 110 -9.14 -1.60 5.88
CA TRP A 110 -8.37 -0.38 5.71
C TRP A 110 -8.86 0.68 6.69
N MET A 111 -7.93 1.44 7.27
CA MET A 111 -8.25 2.53 8.19
C MET A 111 -7.57 3.81 7.75
N VAL A 112 -8.29 4.92 7.84
CA VAL A 112 -7.74 6.27 7.76
C VAL A 112 -7.80 6.87 9.16
N VAL A 113 -6.65 7.26 9.68
CA VAL A 113 -6.48 7.66 11.08
C VAL A 113 -5.91 9.07 11.15
N PHE A 114 -6.56 9.94 11.91
CA PHE A 114 -6.07 11.26 12.26
C PHE A 114 -5.17 11.17 13.50
N ILE A 115 -3.93 11.64 13.40
CA ILE A 115 -2.94 11.57 14.47
C ILE A 115 -2.39 12.98 14.75
N PRO A 116 -2.71 13.61 15.89
CA PRO A 116 -2.13 14.89 16.28
C PRO A 116 -0.61 14.79 16.44
N SER A 117 0.11 15.92 16.39
CA SER A 117 1.56 15.96 16.63
C SER A 117 1.96 15.47 18.03
N SER A 118 1.05 15.55 19.01
CA SER A 118 1.21 14.94 20.35
C SER A 118 1.21 13.41 20.31
N GLY A 119 0.80 12.81 19.19
CA GLY A 119 0.65 11.37 19.00
C GLY A 119 -0.63 10.77 19.60
N ARG A 120 -1.28 11.43 20.58
CA ARG A 120 -2.51 10.96 21.23
C ARG A 120 -3.41 12.11 21.73
N PRO A 121 -4.74 11.90 21.80
CA PRO A 121 -5.44 10.73 21.25
C PRO A 121 -5.46 10.80 19.72
N PHE A 122 -5.33 9.65 19.05
CA PHE A 122 -5.60 9.53 17.62
C PHE A 122 -7.07 9.17 17.41
N SER A 123 -7.60 9.38 16.21
CA SER A 123 -9.00 9.09 15.87
C SER A 123 -9.10 8.37 14.54
N VAL A 124 -9.85 7.28 14.49
CA VAL A 124 -10.19 6.62 13.21
C VAL A 124 -11.29 7.45 12.56
N ILE A 125 -11.02 7.98 11.37
CA ILE A 125 -11.92 8.88 10.65
C ILE A 125 -12.59 8.21 9.45
N SER A 126 -12.07 7.08 8.98
CA SER A 126 -12.72 6.24 7.98
C SER A 126 -12.24 4.79 8.12
N THR A 127 -13.15 3.84 7.88
CA THR A 127 -12.87 2.40 7.83
C THR A 127 -13.46 1.83 6.55
N LEU A 128 -12.64 1.19 5.72
CA LEU A 128 -13.07 0.67 4.42
C LEU A 128 -12.84 -0.86 4.36
N PRO A 129 -13.86 -1.65 3.98
CA PRO A 129 -13.72 -3.11 3.89
C PRO A 129 -12.86 -3.56 2.69
N ALA A 130 -12.66 -2.68 1.71
CA ALA A 130 -11.83 -2.91 0.54
C ALA A 130 -11.04 -1.64 0.18
N TYR A 131 -9.97 -1.79 -0.58
CA TYR A 131 -9.16 -0.66 -1.00
C TYR A 131 -9.94 0.26 -1.95
N SER A 132 -10.14 1.53 -1.56
CA SER A 132 -10.71 2.57 -2.44
C SER A 132 -9.81 3.80 -2.44
N PRO A 133 -8.92 3.94 -3.43
CA PRO A 133 -8.05 5.11 -3.51
C PRO A 133 -8.84 6.41 -3.68
N GLU A 134 -10.03 6.35 -4.30
CA GLU A 134 -10.90 7.50 -4.53
C GLU A 134 -11.45 8.05 -3.21
N VAL A 135 -12.00 7.17 -2.35
CA VAL A 135 -12.53 7.57 -1.04
C VAL A 135 -11.40 8.08 -0.14
N ILE A 136 -10.26 7.38 -0.09
CA ILE A 136 -9.11 7.79 0.71
C ILE A 136 -8.59 9.16 0.25
N SER A 137 -8.41 9.36 -1.06
CA SER A 137 -7.94 10.64 -1.61
C SER A 137 -8.94 11.77 -1.40
N HIS A 138 -10.24 11.49 -1.43
CA HIS A 138 -11.28 12.45 -1.09
C HIS A 138 -11.22 12.85 0.39
N THR A 139 -11.09 11.89 1.32
CA THR A 139 -10.92 12.15 2.74
C THR A 139 -9.67 13.01 3.02
N LEU A 140 -8.54 12.71 2.36
CA LEU A 140 -7.31 13.52 2.46
C LEU A 140 -7.54 14.95 1.95
N SER A 141 -8.19 15.09 0.80
CA SER A 141 -8.51 16.38 0.21
C SER A 141 -9.46 17.20 1.06
N LEU A 142 -10.49 16.57 1.66
CA LEU A 142 -11.41 17.26 2.57
C LEU A 142 -10.70 17.70 3.84
N THR A 143 -9.84 16.84 4.41
CA THR A 143 -9.02 17.19 5.58
C THR A 143 -8.17 18.43 5.29
N ALA A 144 -7.46 18.45 4.15
CA ALA A 144 -6.62 19.58 3.76
C ALA A 144 -7.43 20.87 3.54
N ARG A 145 -8.62 20.79 2.95
CA ARG A 145 -9.51 21.96 2.79
C ARG A 145 -9.97 22.51 4.14
N LEU A 146 -10.45 21.65 5.04
CA LEU A 146 -10.93 22.09 6.36
C LEU A 146 -9.80 22.71 7.18
N ASP A 147 -8.59 22.14 7.10
CA ASP A 147 -7.39 22.68 7.74
C ASP A 147 -7.01 24.07 7.16
N ALA A 148 -7.00 24.22 5.83
CA ALA A 148 -6.75 25.50 5.17
C ALA A 148 -7.81 26.58 5.50
N ASP A 149 -9.07 26.16 5.70
CA ASP A 149 -10.16 27.03 6.14
C ASP A 149 -10.08 27.39 7.64
N GLY A 150 -9.09 26.86 8.37
CA GLY A 150 -8.82 27.18 9.77
C GLY A 150 -9.68 26.42 10.78
N TYR A 151 -10.27 25.28 10.38
CA TYR A 151 -11.02 24.45 11.31
C TYR A 151 -10.10 23.85 12.38
N SER A 152 -10.60 23.76 13.62
CA SER A 152 -9.87 23.06 14.67
C SER A 152 -9.75 21.57 14.35
N GLN A 153 -8.69 20.90 14.82
CA GLN A 153 -8.53 19.44 14.64
C GLN A 153 -9.75 18.64 15.13
N ALA A 154 -10.37 19.06 16.23
CA ALA A 154 -11.60 18.43 16.74
C ALA A 154 -12.78 18.59 15.77
N SER A 155 -12.92 19.76 15.15
CA SER A 155 -13.96 20.02 14.15
C SER A 155 -13.71 19.22 12.87
N ILE A 156 -12.44 19.14 12.42
CA ILE A 156 -12.04 18.31 11.28
C ILE A 156 -12.43 16.85 11.52
N ILE A 157 -12.00 16.28 12.65
CA ILE A 157 -12.33 14.89 13.02
C ILE A 157 -13.85 14.68 13.06
N SER A 158 -14.61 15.61 13.64
CA SER A 158 -16.07 15.50 13.71
C SER A 158 -16.73 15.48 12.32
N VAL A 159 -16.26 16.31 11.39
CA VAL A 159 -16.80 16.35 10.02
C VAL A 159 -16.46 15.06 9.28
N LEU A 160 -15.20 14.60 9.38
CA LEU A 160 -14.76 13.38 8.70
C LEU A 160 -15.45 12.13 9.25
N ALA A 161 -15.68 12.05 10.56
CA ALA A 161 -16.41 10.94 11.17
C ALA A 161 -17.88 10.88 10.70
N MET A 162 -18.50 12.02 10.40
CA MET A 162 -19.85 12.06 9.82
C MET A 162 -19.86 11.63 8.35
N GLU A 163 -18.83 11.98 7.58
CA GLU A 163 -18.71 11.60 6.17
C GLU A 163 -18.37 10.11 6.01
N GLY A 164 -17.45 9.57 6.82
CA GLY A 164 -17.04 8.17 6.79
C GLY A 164 -18.06 7.17 7.35
N ALA A 165 -19.17 7.64 7.91
CA ALA A 165 -20.28 6.81 8.40
C ALA A 165 -21.36 6.54 7.32
N GLN A 166 -21.24 7.14 6.13
CA GLN A 166 -22.13 6.93 4.99
C GLN A 166 -21.62 5.83 4.06
#